data_AF-A0A225WSZ5-F1
#
_entry.id   AF-A0A225WSZ5-F1
#
_cell.length_a   1.000
_cell.length_b   1.000
_cell.length_c   1.000
_cell.angle_alpha   90.00
_cell.angle_beta   90.00
_cell.angle_gamma   90.00
#
_symmetry.space_group_name_H-M   'P 1'
#
loop_
_entity.id
_entity.type
_entity.pdbx_description
1 polymer ?
#
loop_
_entity_poly.entity_id
_entity_poly.type
_entity_poly.pdbx_seq_one_letter_code
_entity_poly.pdbx_strand_id
1 'polypeptide(L)'
;MTGDEMCALVGDLMAGPACQWYLQLEKSTRKSWTELTEQFRVQYCGKCVSKPSRYYHASKHVDEMPLEYLYRLDVAGMRANIRYSDGTPEENREHVELFINSLCAQEQELASHLTLMEVLATVTLEKKLCVRQRDLAHQGDALRSN
;
A
#
# COMPACT_ATOMS: atom_id res chain seq x y z
N MET A 1 -23.50 27.55 -11.39
CA MET A 1 -22.03 27.47 -11.45
C MET A 1 -21.62 26.71 -12.69
N THR A 2 -20.80 27.33 -13.53
CA THR A 2 -20.24 26.75 -14.76
C THR A 2 -18.95 25.99 -14.47
N GLY A 3 -18.48 25.17 -15.43
CA GLY A 3 -17.23 24.42 -15.27
C GLY A 3 -16.01 25.30 -15.00
N ASP A 4 -15.92 26.44 -15.69
CA ASP A 4 -14.85 27.44 -15.48
C ASP A 4 -14.87 28.03 -14.06
N GLU A 5 -16.06 28.35 -13.55
CA GLU A 5 -16.23 28.91 -12.19
C GLU A 5 -15.83 27.90 -11.11
N MET A 6 -16.13 26.62 -11.31
CA MET A 6 -15.71 25.53 -10.41
C MET A 6 -14.20 25.36 -10.39
N CYS A 7 -13.56 25.41 -11.56
CA CYS A 7 -12.10 25.28 -11.67
C CYS A 7 -11.38 26.44 -10.99
N ALA A 8 -11.86 27.68 -11.18
CA ALA A 8 -11.29 28.85 -10.53
C ALA A 8 -11.37 28.74 -9.00
N LEU A 9 -12.54 28.39 -8.47
CA LEU A 9 -12.75 28.20 -7.04
C LEU A 9 -11.84 27.11 -6.46
N VAL A 10 -11.64 26.00 -7.19
CA VAL A 10 -10.70 24.95 -6.78
C VAL A 10 -9.25 25.42 -6.80
N GLY A 11 -8.86 26.21 -7.80
CA GLY A 11 -7.52 26.83 -7.85
C GLY A 11 -7.26 27.74 -6.65
N ASP A 12 -8.25 28.55 -6.25
CA ASP A 12 -8.15 29.47 -5.12
C ASP A 12 -8.09 28.75 -3.76
N LEU A 13 -8.68 27.54 -3.67
CA LEU A 13 -8.64 26.70 -2.47
C LEU A 13 -7.33 25.90 -2.34
N MET A 14 -6.53 25.78 -3.40
CA MET A 14 -5.27 25.04 -3.34
C MET A 14 -4.17 25.84 -2.64
N ALA A 15 -3.39 25.16 -1.80
CA ALA A 15 -2.26 25.76 -1.10
C ALA A 15 -0.96 24.98 -1.36
N GLY A 16 0.17 25.67 -1.19
CA GLY A 16 1.49 25.06 -1.26
C GLY A 16 1.78 24.37 -2.62
N PRO A 17 2.34 23.15 -2.63
CA PRO A 17 2.66 22.43 -3.86
C PRO A 17 1.47 22.20 -4.80
N ALA A 18 0.26 22.07 -4.27
CA ALA A 18 -0.94 21.90 -5.08
C ALA A 18 -1.28 23.15 -5.90
N CYS A 19 -1.08 24.34 -5.33
CA CYS A 19 -1.26 25.59 -6.05
C CYS A 19 -0.25 25.72 -7.21
N GLN A 20 1.02 25.39 -6.93
CA GLN A 20 2.08 25.42 -7.95
C GLN A 20 1.82 24.42 -9.09
N TRP A 21 1.36 23.21 -8.77
CA TRP A 21 0.93 22.23 -9.77
C TRP A 21 -0.23 22.76 -10.61
N TYR A 22 -1.27 23.33 -10.00
CA TYR A 22 -2.42 23.88 -10.73
C TYR A 22 -2.02 24.98 -11.72
N LEU A 23 -1.12 25.88 -11.31
CA LEU A 23 -0.62 26.96 -12.17
C LEU A 23 0.21 26.45 -13.37
N GLN A 24 0.86 25.30 -13.24
CA GLN A 24 1.60 24.64 -14.31
C GLN A 24 0.70 23.98 -15.36
N LEU A 25 -0.58 23.75 -15.05
CA LEU A 25 -1.52 23.15 -16.00
C LEU A 25 -1.84 24.11 -17.14
N GLU A 26 -2.07 23.53 -18.32
CA GLU A 26 -2.55 24.26 -19.49
C GLU A 26 -3.86 25.01 -19.19
N LYS A 27 -4.06 26.13 -19.87
CA LYS A 27 -5.26 26.96 -19.69
C LYS A 27 -6.53 26.22 -20.08
N SER A 28 -6.47 25.33 -21.06
CA SER A 28 -7.54 24.41 -21.48
C SER A 28 -7.95 23.47 -20.35
N THR A 29 -6.97 22.84 -19.71
CA THR A 29 -7.15 21.96 -18.55
C THR A 29 -7.76 22.70 -17.36
N ARG A 30 -7.28 23.92 -17.06
CA ARG A 30 -7.81 24.76 -15.96
C ARG A 30 -9.22 25.31 -16.18
N LYS A 31 -9.78 25.14 -17.38
CA LYS A 31 -11.14 25.59 -17.74
C LYS A 31 -12.13 24.42 -17.82
N SER A 32 -11.62 23.23 -18.07
CA SER A 32 -12.41 22.01 -18.12
C SER A 32 -12.43 21.33 -16.76
N TRP A 33 -13.58 21.37 -16.07
CA TRP A 33 -13.76 20.66 -14.80
C TRP A 33 -13.44 19.16 -14.92
N THR A 34 -13.79 18.53 -16.04
CA THR A 34 -13.52 17.12 -16.27
C THR A 34 -12.03 16.83 -16.43
N GLU A 35 -11.29 17.67 -17.17
CA GLU A 35 -9.85 17.48 -17.37
C GLU A 35 -9.07 17.81 -16.09
N LEU A 36 -9.42 18.91 -15.41
CA LEU A 36 -8.83 19.28 -14.14
C LEU A 36 -9.01 18.19 -13.08
N THR A 37 -10.22 17.63 -12.95
CA THR A 37 -10.48 16.57 -11.97
C THR A 37 -9.77 15.27 -12.32
N GLU A 38 -9.56 14.96 -13.60
CA GLU A 38 -8.78 13.79 -13.99
C GLU A 38 -7.30 13.97 -13.66
N GLN A 39 -6.69 15.09 -14.03
CA GLN A 39 -5.30 15.42 -13.70
C GLN A 39 -5.08 15.45 -12.18
N PHE A 40 -6.03 16.01 -11.42
CA PHE A 40 -5.98 16.02 -9.96
C PHE A 40 -5.98 14.59 -9.39
N ARG A 41 -6.83 13.71 -9.93
CA ARG A 41 -6.90 12.32 -9.50
C ARG A 41 -5.63 11.53 -9.84
N VAL A 42 -5.00 11.83 -10.97
CA VAL A 42 -3.69 11.28 -11.36
C VAL A 42 -2.62 11.72 -10.36
N GLN A 43 -2.52 13.02 -10.10
CA GLN A 43 -1.45 13.61 -9.30
C GLN A 43 -1.58 13.29 -7.80
N TYR A 44 -2.80 13.33 -7.25
CA TYR A 44 -3.01 13.30 -5.79
C TYR A 44 -3.84 12.11 -5.31
N CYS A 45 -4.71 11.54 -6.14
CA CYS A 45 -5.58 10.44 -5.71
C CYS A 45 -5.07 9.05 -6.13
N GLY A 46 -3.87 8.95 -6.72
CA GLY A 46 -3.27 7.68 -7.12
C GLY A 46 -4.08 6.92 -8.19
N LYS A 47 -4.93 7.62 -8.96
CA LYS A 47 -5.76 7.01 -10.01
C LYS A 47 -4.94 6.41 -11.17
N CYS A 48 -3.67 6.80 -11.29
CA CYS A 48 -2.71 6.22 -12.25
C CYS A 48 -2.06 4.91 -11.79
N VAL A 49 -2.30 4.46 -10.56
CA VAL A 49 -1.72 3.21 -10.07
C VAL A 49 -2.74 2.11 -10.33
N SER A 50 -2.51 1.32 -11.38
CA SER A 50 -3.34 0.15 -11.69
C SER A 50 -3.45 -0.77 -10.47
N LYS A 51 -4.53 -1.56 -10.35
CA LYS A 51 -4.68 -2.48 -9.21
C LYS A 51 -3.45 -3.40 -9.03
N PRO A 52 -2.86 -3.98 -10.09
CA PRO A 52 -1.60 -4.70 -9.98
C PRO A 52 -0.45 -3.83 -9.49
N SER A 53 -0.34 -2.58 -9.97
CA SER A 53 0.70 -1.67 -9.51
C SER A 53 0.56 -1.37 -8.00
N ARG A 54 -0.66 -1.21 -7.48
CA ARG A 54 -0.89 -1.03 -6.03
C ARG A 54 -0.49 -2.27 -5.21
N TYR A 55 -0.61 -3.45 -5.80
CA TYR A 55 -0.18 -4.71 -5.18
C TYR A 55 1.35 -4.81 -5.16
N TYR A 56 2.02 -4.70 -6.30
CA TYR A 56 3.49 -4.85 -6.39
C TYR A 56 4.28 -3.73 -5.71
N HIS A 57 3.68 -2.55 -5.51
CA HIS A 57 4.29 -1.43 -4.79
C HIS A 57 3.73 -1.28 -3.36
N ALA A 58 2.97 -2.25 -2.86
CA ALA A 58 2.57 -2.25 -1.46
C ALA A 58 3.82 -2.32 -0.57
N SER A 59 3.81 -1.54 0.50
CA SER A 59 4.81 -1.60 1.57
C SER A 59 4.12 -1.56 2.92
N LYS A 60 4.76 -2.15 3.92
CA LYS A 60 4.27 -2.15 5.28
C LYS A 60 4.33 -0.74 5.88
N HIS A 61 3.28 -0.33 6.60
CA HIS A 61 3.30 0.91 7.37
C HIS A 61 4.05 0.74 8.70
N VAL A 62 4.65 1.80 9.23
CA VAL A 62 5.51 1.74 10.44
C VAL A 62 4.70 1.33 11.68
N ASP A 63 3.44 1.73 11.75
CA ASP A 63 2.49 1.50 12.84
C ASP A 63 1.66 0.22 12.70
N GLU A 64 1.67 -0.40 11.51
CA GLU A 64 0.94 -1.64 11.22
C GLU A 64 1.73 -2.86 11.73
N MET A 65 1.07 -3.91 12.21
CA MET A 65 1.76 -5.16 12.55
C MET A 65 2.04 -5.99 11.29
N PRO A 66 3.11 -6.81 11.23
CA PRO A 66 3.40 -7.63 10.05
C PRO A 66 2.25 -8.56 9.62
N LEU A 67 1.44 -9.07 10.55
CA LEU A 67 0.27 -9.89 10.23
C LEU A 67 -0.87 -9.06 9.62
N GLU A 68 -1.12 -7.86 10.15
CA GLU A 68 -2.12 -6.92 9.59
C GLU A 68 -1.72 -6.50 8.17
N TYR A 69 -0.41 -6.28 7.96
CA TYR A 69 0.14 -6.00 6.65
C TYR A 69 -0.10 -7.14 5.65
N LEU A 70 0.14 -8.40 6.06
CA LEU A 70 -0.13 -9.56 5.23
C LEU A 70 -1.60 -9.56 4.76
N TYR A 71 -2.55 -9.35 5.66
CA TYR A 71 -3.98 -9.30 5.30
C TYR A 71 -4.32 -8.12 4.39
N ARG A 72 -3.67 -6.97 4.56
CA ARG A 72 -3.84 -5.85 3.64
C ARG A 72 -3.28 -6.16 2.25
N LEU A 73 -2.13 -6.86 2.18
CA LEU A 73 -1.50 -7.30 0.94
C LEU A 73 -2.35 -8.36 0.23
N ASP A 74 -2.93 -9.31 0.96
CA ASP A 74 -3.89 -10.30 0.47
C ASP A 74 -5.08 -9.62 -0.22
N VAL A 75 -5.68 -8.64 0.45
CA VAL A 75 -6.80 -7.85 -0.11
C VAL A 75 -6.38 -7.08 -1.36
N ALA A 76 -5.15 -6.55 -1.40
CA ALA A 76 -4.63 -5.89 -2.60
C ALA A 76 -4.46 -6.89 -3.76
N GLY A 77 -3.92 -8.09 -3.49
CA GLY A 77 -3.78 -9.17 -4.45
C GLY A 77 -5.12 -9.63 -5.02
N MET A 78 -6.11 -9.86 -4.15
CA MET A 78 -7.48 -10.20 -4.55
C MET A 78 -8.09 -9.12 -5.45
N ARG A 79 -7.96 -7.84 -5.09
CA ARG A 79 -8.48 -6.73 -5.91
C ARG A 79 -7.80 -6.64 -7.27
N ALA A 80 -6.53 -7.00 -7.35
CA ALA A 80 -5.73 -7.02 -8.56
C ALA A 80 -5.90 -8.30 -9.40
N ASN A 81 -6.73 -9.26 -8.96
CA ASN A 81 -6.91 -10.58 -9.56
C ASN A 81 -5.60 -11.41 -9.64
N ILE A 82 -4.74 -11.29 -8.64
CA ILE A 82 -3.51 -12.08 -8.52
C ILE A 82 -3.85 -13.45 -7.91
N ARG A 83 -3.46 -14.53 -8.57
CA ARG A 83 -3.75 -15.93 -8.17
C ARG A 83 -2.70 -16.48 -7.21
N TYR A 84 -2.44 -15.77 -6.12
CA TYR A 84 -1.40 -16.23 -5.17
C TYR A 84 -1.86 -17.39 -4.27
N SER A 85 -3.17 -17.55 -4.04
CA SER A 85 -3.72 -18.56 -3.12
C SER A 85 -4.20 -19.84 -3.82
N ASP A 86 -4.66 -19.74 -5.06
CA ASP A 86 -5.20 -20.82 -5.89
C ASP A 86 -4.43 -21.04 -7.20
N GLY A 87 -3.36 -20.28 -7.43
CA GLY A 87 -2.50 -20.39 -8.60
C GLY A 87 -1.33 -21.35 -8.42
N THR A 88 -0.25 -21.11 -9.17
CA THR A 88 0.92 -22.00 -9.15
C THR A 88 1.76 -21.81 -7.87
N PRO A 89 2.60 -22.80 -7.51
CA PRO A 89 3.57 -22.64 -6.42
C PRO A 89 4.48 -21.43 -6.60
N GLU A 90 4.80 -21.06 -7.84
CA GLU A 90 5.57 -19.86 -8.17
C GLU A 90 4.79 -18.58 -7.87
N GLU A 91 3.51 -18.49 -8.24
CA GLU A 91 2.67 -17.33 -7.92
C GLU A 91 2.49 -17.15 -6.39
N ASN A 92 2.41 -18.25 -5.65
CA ASN A 92 2.38 -18.21 -4.18
C ASN A 92 3.73 -17.74 -3.61
N ARG A 93 4.84 -18.27 -4.13
CA ARG A 93 6.19 -17.87 -3.73
C ARG A 93 6.44 -16.39 -4.01
N GLU A 94 6.09 -15.88 -5.18
CA GLU A 94 6.22 -14.47 -5.55
C GLU A 94 5.46 -13.56 -4.57
N HIS A 95 4.28 -13.98 -4.11
CA HIS A 95 3.54 -13.23 -3.10
C HIS A 95 4.26 -13.18 -1.76
N VAL A 96 4.85 -14.30 -1.32
CA VAL A 96 5.65 -14.34 -0.08
C VAL A 96 6.93 -13.51 -0.21
N GLU A 97 7.61 -13.58 -1.35
CA GLU A 97 8.79 -12.75 -1.65
C GLU A 97 8.43 -11.25 -1.65
N LEU A 98 7.29 -10.89 -2.26
CA LEU A 98 6.78 -9.53 -2.22
C LEU A 98 6.55 -9.06 -0.79
N PHE A 99 5.92 -9.88 0.06
CA PHE A 99 5.74 -9.56 1.48
C PHE A 99 7.09 -9.31 2.17
N ILE A 100 8.06 -10.21 2.03
CA ILE A 100 9.38 -10.10 2.67
C ILE A 100 10.12 -8.84 2.21
N ASN A 101 10.11 -8.56 0.90
CA ASN A 101 10.80 -7.41 0.31
C ASN A 101 10.15 -6.06 0.62
N SER A 102 8.90 -6.07 1.09
CA SER A 102 8.10 -4.88 1.35
C SER A 102 7.95 -4.55 2.84
N LEU A 103 8.58 -5.35 3.71
CA LEU A 103 8.79 -5.03 5.12
C LEU A 103 9.67 -3.77 5.26
N CYS A 104 9.43 -2.98 6.30
CA CYS A 104 10.23 -1.79 6.52
C CYS A 104 11.54 -2.13 7.25
N ALA A 105 12.46 -1.15 7.33
CA ALA A 105 13.78 -1.37 7.92
C ALA A 105 13.74 -1.88 9.37
N GLN A 106 12.67 -1.58 10.13
CA GLN A 106 12.49 -2.10 11.48
C GLN A 106 12.25 -3.61 11.55
N GLU A 107 11.75 -4.25 10.48
CA GLU A 107 11.54 -5.70 10.43
C GLU A 107 12.60 -6.45 9.62
N GLN A 108 13.77 -5.85 9.40
CA GLN A 108 14.83 -6.50 8.62
C GLN A 108 15.27 -7.85 9.21
N GLU A 109 15.27 -8.00 10.54
CA GLU A 109 15.57 -9.28 11.20
C GLU A 109 14.49 -10.34 10.91
N LEU A 110 13.21 -9.94 10.92
CA LEU A 110 12.10 -10.82 10.55
C LEU A 110 12.20 -11.23 9.08
N ALA A 111 12.46 -10.27 8.19
CA ALA A 111 12.66 -10.52 6.77
C ALA A 111 13.78 -11.56 6.55
N SER A 112 14.94 -11.34 7.17
CA SER A 112 16.09 -12.24 7.09
C SER A 112 15.79 -13.64 7.61
N HIS A 113 15.08 -13.74 8.74
CA HIS A 113 14.67 -15.03 9.30
C HIS A 113 13.68 -15.77 8.39
N LEU A 114 12.70 -15.08 7.80
CA LEU A 114 11.75 -15.67 6.85
C LEU A 114 12.43 -16.18 5.58
N THR A 115 13.40 -15.43 5.04
CA THR A 115 14.22 -15.84 3.89
C THR A 115 15.05 -17.07 4.22
N LEU A 116 15.74 -17.09 5.38
CA LEU A 116 16.56 -18.22 5.80
C LEU A 116 15.76 -19.51 5.98
N MET A 117 14.51 -19.40 6.41
CA MET A 117 13.61 -20.53 6.60
C MET A 117 12.96 -21.03 5.31
N GLU A 118 13.26 -20.42 4.16
CA GLU A 118 12.65 -20.76 2.87
C GLU A 118 11.13 -20.84 2.96
N VAL A 119 10.49 -19.83 3.56
CA VAL A 119 9.04 -19.77 3.59
C VAL A 119 8.54 -19.48 2.18
N LEU A 120 8.04 -20.50 1.48
CA LEU A 120 7.54 -20.37 0.10
C LEU A 120 6.02 -20.37 0.00
N ALA A 121 5.32 -20.59 1.11
CA ALA A 121 3.87 -20.76 1.15
C ALA A 121 3.21 -19.71 2.06
N THR A 122 2.18 -19.03 1.56
CA THR A 122 1.40 -18.03 2.31
C THR A 122 0.79 -18.58 3.60
N VAL A 123 0.29 -19.82 3.60
CA VAL A 123 -0.24 -20.47 4.81
C VAL A 123 0.83 -20.67 5.88
N THR A 124 2.06 -20.98 5.48
CA THR A 124 3.19 -21.15 6.42
C THR A 124 3.64 -19.80 6.97
N LEU A 125 3.67 -18.77 6.12
CA LEU A 125 3.95 -17.40 6.50
C LEU A 125 2.95 -16.89 7.56
N GLU A 126 1.65 -17.01 7.29
CA GLU A 126 0.59 -16.55 8.19
C GLU A 126 0.71 -17.20 9.58
N LYS A 127 0.91 -18.52 9.64
CA LYS A 127 1.07 -19.25 10.90
C LYS A 127 2.25 -18.73 11.71
N LYS A 128 3.39 -18.45 11.07
CA LYS A 128 4.58 -17.90 11.74
C LYS A 128 4.32 -16.51 12.30
N LEU A 129 3.67 -15.65 11.52
CA LEU A 129 3.30 -14.31 11.96
C LEU A 129 2.33 -14.36 13.14
N CYS A 130 1.34 -15.27 13.11
CA CYS A 130 0.42 -15.52 14.22
C CYS A 130 1.14 -15.92 15.51
N VAL A 131 2.08 -16.85 15.44
CA VAL A 131 2.87 -17.28 16.62
C VAL A 131 3.67 -16.11 17.17
N ARG A 132 4.42 -15.41 16.30
CA ARG A 132 5.22 -14.25 16.70
C ARG A 132 4.38 -13.14 17.36
N GLN A 133 3.21 -12.83 16.81
CA GLN A 133 2.34 -11.81 17.37
C GLN A 133 1.82 -12.19 18.76
N ARG A 134 1.50 -13.48 18.98
CA ARG A 134 1.13 -13.98 20.31
C ARG A 134 2.30 -13.85 21.27
N ASP A 135 3.50 -14.29 20.89
CA ASP A 135 4.69 -14.22 21.75
C ASP A 135 5.01 -12.77 22.17
N LEU A 136 4.87 -11.82 21.25
CA LEU A 136 5.03 -10.39 21.54
C LEU A 136 3.97 -9.87 22.52
N ALA A 137 2.72 -10.30 22.39
CA ALA A 137 1.67 -9.94 23.34
C ALA A 137 1.99 -10.46 24.76
N HIS A 138 2.50 -11.70 24.86
CA HIS A 138 2.84 -12.32 26.14
C HIS A 138 4.07 -11.64 26.80
N GLN A 139 5.03 -11.16 26.01
CA GLN A 139 6.16 -10.38 26.53
C GLN A 139 5.75 -9.00 27.06
N GLY A 140 4.79 -8.35 26.40
CA GLY A 140 4.25 -7.06 26.84
C GLY A 140 3.52 -7.14 28.19
N ASP A 141 2.78 -8.22 28.43
CA ASP A 141 2.05 -8.45 29.67
C ASP A 141 2.97 -8.81 30.86
N ALA A 142 4.08 -9.51 30.58
CA ALA A 142 5.09 -9.85 31.59
C ALA A 142 5.87 -8.62 32.10
N LEU A 143 6.07 -7.59 31.25
CA LEU A 143 6.75 -6.35 31.63
C LEU A 143 5.84 -5.35 32.35
N ARG A 144 4.52 -5.47 32.20
CA ARG A 144 3.53 -4.58 32.82
C ARG A 144 3.05 -5.07 34.20
N SER A 145 3.47 -6.28 34.61
CA SER A 145 3.08 -6.93 35.87
C SER A 145 4.18 -6.91 36.96
N ASN A 146 5.27 -6.17 36.74
CA ASN A 146 6.30 -5.83 37.75
C ASN A 146 6.23 -4.34 38.08
#